data_AF-A0A0L7K2D2-F1
#
_entry.id   AF-A0A0L7K2D2-F1
#
_cell.length_a   1.000
_cell.length_b   1.000
_cell.length_c   1.000
_cell.angle_alpha   90.00
_cell.angle_beta   90.00
_cell.angle_gamma   90.00
#
_symmetry.space_group_name_H-M   'P 1'
#
loop_
_entity.id
_entity.type
_entity.pdbx_description
1 polymer ?
#
loop_
_entity_poly.entity_id
_entity_poly.type
_entity_poly.pdbx_seq_one_letter_code
_entity_poly.pdbx_strand_id
1 'polypeptide(L)'
;MMFVYAAGNLLVAVTAIPHLALPGRLCTLIGLFMITIGTGGIKPCVTAFGGDQFQLPHQDHHLAIYFSILYFSLCIGSLIAKTVSPILRSEIHCFGDKDCYSLAFGAPGLVVLVSI
;
A
#
# COMPACT_ATOMS: atom_id res chain seq x y z
N MET A 1 -12.40 -4.37 1.00
CA MET A 1 -11.06 -4.22 1.62
C MET A 1 -10.28 -3.03 1.06
N MET A 2 -10.37 -2.73 -0.23
CA MET A 2 -9.71 -1.57 -0.86
C MET A 2 -10.13 -0.23 -0.24
N PHE A 3 -11.42 -0.02 0.01
CA PHE A 3 -11.93 1.17 0.71
C PHE A 3 -11.39 1.32 2.14
N VAL A 4 -11.24 0.21 2.87
CA VAL A 4 -10.70 0.21 4.25
C VAL A 4 -9.21 0.57 4.24
N TYR A 5 -8.45 0.03 3.28
CA TYR A 5 -7.05 0.40 3.08
C TYR A 5 -6.88 1.88 2.69
N ALA A 6 -7.72 2.38 1.77
CA ALA A 6 -7.70 3.78 1.36
C ALA A 6 -8.05 4.72 2.52
N ALA A 7 -9.11 4.41 3.28
CA ALA A 7 -9.51 5.18 4.45
C ALA A 7 -8.42 5.16 5.55
N GLY A 8 -7.74 4.03 5.76
CA GLY A 8 -6.62 3.92 6.70
C GLY A 8 -5.43 4.80 6.31
N ASN A 9 -5.02 4.80 5.03
CA ASN A 9 -3.95 5.67 4.54
C ASN A 9 -4.32 7.15 4.61
N LEU A 10 -5.58 7.50 4.28
CA LEU A 10 -6.07 8.87 4.39
C LEU A 10 -6.07 9.34 5.86
N LEU A 11 -6.51 8.48 6.78
CA LEU A 11 -6.50 8.78 8.21
C LEU A 11 -5.08 9.05 8.72
N VAL A 12 -4.12 8.18 8.38
CA VAL A 12 -2.71 8.37 8.78
C VAL A 12 -2.13 9.65 8.15
N ALA A 13 -2.42 9.91 6.87
CA ALA A 13 -1.98 11.12 6.19
C ALA A 13 -2.52 12.40 6.86
N VAL A 14 -3.80 12.45 7.22
CA VAL A 14 -4.41 13.59 7.92
C VAL A 14 -3.84 13.76 9.34
N THR A 15 -3.58 12.65 10.06
CA THR A 15 -2.96 12.71 11.40
C THR A 15 -1.51 13.19 11.39
N ALA A 16 -0.84 13.15 10.24
CA ALA A 16 0.53 13.64 10.08
C ALA A 16 0.61 15.16 9.88
N ILE A 17 -0.52 15.89 9.83
CA ILE A 17 -0.56 17.35 9.70
C ILE A 17 -0.44 17.98 11.11
N PRO A 18 0.64 18.74 11.40
CA PRO A 18 0.94 19.21 12.75
C PRO A 18 -0.03 20.29 13.30
N HIS A 19 -0.87 20.87 12.46
CA HIS A 19 -1.83 21.91 12.86
C HIS A 19 -3.14 21.40 13.47
N LEU A 20 -3.36 20.09 13.49
CA LEU A 20 -4.61 19.50 13.98
C LEU A 20 -4.37 18.95 15.40
N ALA A 21 -4.94 19.61 16.42
CA ALA A 21 -4.81 19.27 17.85
C ALA A 21 -5.54 17.97 18.25
N LEU A 22 -5.36 16.90 17.48
CA LEU A 22 -5.92 15.57 17.70
C LEU A 22 -4.97 14.69 18.53
N PRO A 23 -5.47 13.66 19.21
CA PRO A 23 -4.64 12.62 19.82
C PRO A 23 -3.96 11.78 18.74
N GLY A 24 -2.87 12.31 18.15
CA GLY A 24 -2.20 11.73 16.98
C GLY A 24 -1.86 10.25 17.15
N ARG A 25 -1.35 9.85 18.32
CA ARG A 25 -0.97 8.45 18.60
C ARG A 25 -2.13 7.46 18.44
N LEU A 26 -3.31 7.78 18.96
CA LEU A 26 -4.47 6.88 18.91
C LEU A 26 -4.99 6.75 17.48
N CYS A 27 -5.12 7.89 16.78
CA CYS A 27 -5.59 7.91 15.40
C CYS A 27 -4.62 7.19 14.45
N THR A 28 -3.31 7.32 14.66
CA THR A 28 -2.31 6.57 13.87
C THR A 28 -2.39 5.07 14.12
N LEU A 29 -2.61 4.63 15.38
CA LEU A 29 -2.79 3.20 15.70
C LEU A 29 -4.04 2.62 15.01
N ILE A 30 -5.15 3.35 15.05
CA ILE A 30 -6.39 2.96 14.37
C ILE A 30 -6.18 2.90 12.86
N GLY A 31 -5.51 3.91 12.28
CA GLY A 31 -5.19 3.94 10.86
C GLY A 31 -4.30 2.78 10.43
N LEU A 32 -3.26 2.47 11.22
CA LEU A 32 -2.38 1.33 10.95
C LEU A 32 -3.13 0.01 11.03
N PHE A 33 -4.04 -0.15 11.99
CA PHE A 33 -4.89 -1.33 12.11
C PHE A 33 -5.80 -1.52 10.88
N MET A 34 -6.42 -0.44 10.38
CA MET A 34 -7.19 -0.47 9.13
C MET A 34 -6.34 -0.86 7.92
N ILE A 35 -5.11 -0.34 7.84
CA ILE A 35 -4.15 -0.69 6.77
C ILE A 35 -3.79 -2.17 6.82
N THR A 36 -3.51 -2.72 8.01
CA THR A 36 -3.16 -4.15 8.17
C THR A 36 -4.32 -5.05 7.75
N ILE A 37 -5.56 -4.74 8.15
CA ILE A 37 -6.74 -5.49 7.71
C ILE A 37 -6.90 -5.40 6.18
N GLY A 38 -6.74 -4.21 5.61
CA GLY A 38 -6.85 -3.98 4.17
C GLY A 38 -5.82 -4.77 3.37
N THR A 39 -4.55 -4.72 3.77
CA THR A 39 -3.46 -5.45 3.08
C THR A 39 -3.57 -6.96 3.20
N GLY A 40 -4.01 -7.45 4.36
CA GLY A 40 -4.26 -8.88 4.61
C GLY A 40 -5.37 -9.45 3.73
N GLY A 41 -6.37 -8.64 3.36
CA GLY A 41 -7.44 -9.07 2.45
C GLY A 41 -7.11 -8.95 0.96
N ILE A 42 -6.37 -7.93 0.55
CA ILE A 42 -6.12 -7.67 -0.89
C ILE A 42 -5.14 -8.70 -1.48
N LYS A 43 -4.02 -8.94 -0.81
CA LYS A 43 -2.92 -9.79 -1.33
C LYS A 43 -3.34 -11.24 -1.62
N PRO A 44 -3.97 -12.00 -0.70
CA PRO A 44 -4.30 -13.40 -0.95
C PRO A 44 -5.40 -13.56 -2.00
N CYS A 45 -6.35 -12.61 -2.10
CA CYS A 45 -7.42 -12.67 -3.08
C CYS A 45 -6.88 -12.58 -4.51
N VAL A 46 -5.97 -11.63 -4.80
CA VAL A 46 -5.40 -11.47 -6.15
C VAL A 46 -4.60 -12.71 -6.58
N THR A 47 -3.82 -13.30 -5.67
CA THR A 47 -3.04 -14.50 -5.97
C THR A 47 -3.92 -15.73 -6.17
N ALA A 48 -5.01 -15.87 -5.41
CA ALA A 48 -5.97 -16.97 -5.56
C ALA A 48 -6.72 -16.88 -6.89
N PHE A 49 -7.31 -15.70 -7.18
CA PHE A 49 -8.01 -15.46 -8.45
C PHE A 49 -7.11 -15.65 -9.68
N GLY A 50 -5.83 -15.28 -9.59
CA GLY A 50 -4.86 -15.52 -10.67
C GLY A 50 -4.59 -17.01 -10.90
N GLY A 51 -4.54 -17.81 -9.82
CA GLY A 51 -4.36 -19.26 -9.91
C GLY A 51 -5.61 -20.00 -10.42
N ASP A 52 -6.80 -19.55 -10.03
CA ASP A 52 -8.08 -20.13 -10.47
C ASP A 52 -8.34 -20.00 -11.99
N GLN A 53 -7.57 -19.18 -12.70
CA GLN A 53 -7.65 -19.05 -14.16
C GLN A 53 -7.04 -20.23 -14.92
N PHE A 54 -6.24 -21.08 -14.28
CA PHE A 54 -5.55 -22.20 -14.94
C PHE A 54 -6.27 -23.52 -14.67
N GLN A 55 -6.48 -24.33 -15.72
CA GLN A 55 -7.12 -25.64 -15.60
C GLN A 55 -6.05 -26.73 -15.42
N LEU A 56 -6.00 -27.33 -14.21
CA LEU A 56 -5.10 -28.44 -13.91
C LEU A 56 -5.71 -29.78 -14.38
N PRO A 57 -4.90 -30.75 -14.85
CA PRO A 57 -3.42 -30.78 -14.87
C PRO A 57 -2.78 -30.30 -16.19
N HIS A 58 -3.58 -29.90 -17.19
CA HIS A 58 -3.03 -29.56 -18.53
C HIS A 58 -2.15 -28.30 -18.53
N GLN A 59 -2.33 -27.38 -17.58
CA GLN A 59 -1.67 -26.07 -17.56
C GLN A 59 -0.72 -25.84 -16.38
N ASP A 60 -0.23 -26.91 -15.73
CA ASP A 60 0.67 -26.80 -14.56
C ASP A 60 1.96 -25.99 -14.85
N HIS A 61 2.55 -26.17 -16.03
CA HIS A 61 3.75 -25.43 -16.43
C HIS A 61 3.47 -23.92 -16.60
N HIS A 62 2.30 -23.57 -17.13
CA HIS A 62 1.91 -22.16 -17.29
C HIS A 62 1.59 -21.50 -15.94
N LEU A 63 0.99 -22.24 -15.00
CA LEU A 63 0.75 -21.78 -13.64
C LEU A 63 2.08 -21.45 -12.92
N ALA A 64 3.10 -22.31 -13.07
CA ALA A 64 4.42 -22.07 -12.48
C ALA A 64 5.10 -20.81 -13.04
N ILE A 65 5.02 -20.58 -14.36
CA ILE A 65 5.54 -19.37 -15.00
C ILE A 65 4.79 -18.13 -14.52
N TYR A 66 3.46 -18.21 -14.40
CA TYR A 66 2.64 -17.11 -13.89
C TYR A 66 3.10 -16.69 -12.49
N PHE A 67 3.25 -17.64 -11.56
CA PHE A 67 3.74 -17.33 -10.22
C PHE A 67 5.15 -16.75 -10.24
N SER A 68 6.06 -17.28 -11.07
CA SER A 68 7.42 -16.74 -11.20
C SER A 68 7.43 -15.27 -11.64
N ILE A 69 6.63 -14.91 -12.64
CA ILE A 69 6.51 -13.53 -13.13
C ILE A 69 5.84 -12.65 -12.07
N LEU A 70 4.79 -13.14 -11.41
CA LEU A 70 4.09 -12.42 -10.34
C LEU A 70 5.03 -12.08 -9.18
N TYR A 71 5.82 -13.05 -8.70
CA TYR A 71 6.82 -12.83 -7.66
C TYR A 71 7.89 -11.82 -8.09
N PHE A 72 8.37 -11.92 -9.32
CA PHE A 72 9.32 -10.97 -9.87
C PHE A 72 8.77 -9.53 -9.88
N SER A 73 7.54 -9.34 -10.37
CA SER A 73 6.85 -8.04 -10.38
C SER A 73 6.63 -7.49 -8.97
N LEU A 74 6.27 -8.34 -7.99
CA LEU A 74 6.11 -7.94 -6.59
C LEU A 74 7.44 -7.47 -5.96
N CYS A 75 8.55 -8.14 -6.27
CA CYS A 75 9.87 -7.73 -5.82
C CYS A 75 10.28 -6.38 -6.42
N ILE A 76 10.06 -6.17 -7.72
CA ILE A 76 10.31 -4.88 -8.37
C ILE A 76 9.44 -3.78 -7.74
N GLY A 77 8.15 -4.04 -7.56
CA GLY A 77 7.23 -3.09 -6.94
C GLY A 77 7.67 -2.72 -5.51
N SER A 78 8.11 -3.71 -4.73
CA SER A 78 8.66 -3.44 -3.39
C SER A 78 9.97 -2.65 -3.44
N LEU A 79 10.84 -2.90 -4.43
CA LEU A 79 12.08 -2.16 -4.58
C LEU A 79 11.78 -0.69 -4.90
N ILE A 80 10.92 -0.43 -5.88
CA ILE A 80 10.49 0.92 -6.25
C ILE A 80 9.85 1.63 -5.04
N ALA A 81 8.94 0.97 -4.34
CA ALA A 81 8.30 1.56 -3.16
C ALA A 81 9.31 1.93 -2.07
N LYS A 82 10.31 1.07 -1.81
CA LYS A 82 11.38 1.34 -0.84
C LYS A 82 12.32 2.45 -1.27
N THR A 83 12.52 2.65 -2.58
CA THR A 83 13.36 3.74 -3.10
C THR A 83 12.59 5.07 -3.16
N VAL A 84 11.34 5.06 -3.58
CA VAL A 84 10.52 6.28 -3.75
C VAL A 84 10.05 6.84 -2.41
N SER A 85 9.68 6.00 -1.45
CA SER A 85 9.19 6.44 -0.13
C SER A 85 10.16 7.40 0.61
N PRO A 86 11.48 7.12 0.72
CA PRO A 86 12.40 8.05 1.36
C PRO A 86 12.62 9.32 0.53
N ILE A 87 12.69 9.23 -0.80
CA ILE A 87 12.85 10.39 -1.69
C ILE A 87 11.67 11.36 -1.52
N LEU A 88 10.45 10.83 -1.53
CA LEU A 88 9.23 11.63 -1.38
C LEU A 88 9.16 12.33 0.00
N ARG A 89 9.80 11.73 1.00
CA ARG A 89 9.86 12.27 2.36
C ARG A 89 10.95 13.33 2.54
N SER A 90 12.15 13.12 1.98
CA SER A 90 13.32 13.96 2.22
C SER A 90 13.46 15.14 1.26
N GLU A 91 13.01 14.99 0.01
CA GLU A 91 13.17 16.03 -1.01
C GLU A 91 12.05 17.09 -0.98
N ILE A 92 10.91 16.77 -0.36
CA ILE A 92 9.72 17.63 -0.36
C ILE A 92 9.52 18.19 1.05
N HIS A 93 9.78 19.49 1.18
CA HIS A 93 9.56 20.23 2.42
C HIS A 93 8.07 20.58 2.52
N CYS A 94 7.38 20.03 3.53
CA CYS A 94 5.98 20.34 3.81
C CYS A 94 5.85 21.09 5.14
N PHE A 95 4.89 22.02 5.22
CA PHE A 95 4.50 22.69 6.46
C PHE A 95 5.64 23.39 7.23
N GLY A 96 6.73 23.77 6.55
CA GLY A 96 7.89 24.41 7.17
C GLY A 96 8.82 23.47 7.92
N ASP A 97 8.58 22.15 7.87
CA ASP A 97 9.41 21.12 8.48
C ASP A 97 10.29 20.42 7.43
N LYS A 98 11.37 19.77 7.87
CA LYS A 98 12.35 19.10 6.97
C LYS A 98 11.88 17.73 6.47
N ASP A 99 10.82 17.17 7.06
CA ASP A 99 10.30 15.84 6.73
C ASP A 99 8.78 15.89 6.44
N CYS A 100 8.37 15.44 5.25
CA CYS A 100 6.94 15.38 4.89
C CYS A 100 6.36 13.96 5.04
N TYR A 101 5.87 13.63 6.24
CA TYR A 101 5.25 12.33 6.50
C TYR A 101 3.86 12.18 5.88
N SER A 102 3.08 13.26 5.81
CA SER A 102 1.72 13.24 5.23
C SER A 102 1.71 12.79 3.77
N LEU A 103 2.73 13.18 2.99
CA LEU A 103 2.83 12.82 1.58
C LEU A 103 3.32 11.38 1.39
N ALA A 104 4.26 10.93 2.23
CA ALA A 104 4.75 9.56 2.24
C ALA A 104 3.64 8.53 2.52
N PHE A 105 2.75 8.82 3.49
CA PHE A 105 1.60 7.96 3.78
C PHE A 105 0.40 8.21 2.86
N GLY A 106 0.30 9.40 2.27
CA GLY A 106 -0.75 9.74 1.30
C GLY A 106 -0.56 9.07 -0.07
N ALA A 107 0.67 8.89 -0.53
CA ALA A 107 0.95 8.34 -1.86
C ALA A 107 0.39 6.91 -2.08
N PRO A 108 0.56 5.93 -1.16
CA PRO A 108 -0.10 4.63 -1.27
C PRO A 108 -1.63 4.73 -1.29
N GLY A 109 -2.21 5.67 -0.54
CA GLY A 109 -3.64 5.94 -0.55
C GLY A 109 -4.13 6.42 -1.92
N LEU A 110 -3.42 7.35 -2.54
CA LEU A 110 -3.72 7.88 -3.87
C LEU A 110 -3.63 6.81 -4.97
N VAL A 111 -2.58 6.00 -4.96
CA VAL A 111 -2.41 4.90 -5.94
C VAL A 111 -3.57 3.92 -5.86
N VAL A 112 -4.04 3.60 -4.65
CA VAL A 112 -5.18 2.72 -4.47
C VAL A 112 -6.49 3.38 -4.87
N LEU A 113 -6.69 4.68 -4.59
CA LEU A 113 -7.88 5.41 -5.04
C LEU A 113 -7.99 5.46 -6.57
N VAL A 114 -6.87 5.60 -7.29
CA VAL A 114 -6.85 5.55 -8.76
C VAL A 114 -7.10 4.14 -9.30
N SER A 115 -6.81 3.11 -8.51
CA SER A 115 -7.04 1.70 -8.90
C SER A 115 -8.48 1.24 -8.66
N ILE A 116 -9.31 2.03 -7.95
CA ILE A 116 -10.75 1.76 -7.76
C ILE A 116 -11.51 2.21 -9.01
#